data_AF-A0A369UNE3-F1
#
_entry.id   AF-A0A369UNE3-F1
#
_cell.length_a   1.000
_cell.length_b   1.000
_cell.length_c   1.000
_cell.angle_alpha   90.00
_cell.angle_beta   90.00
_cell.angle_gamma   90.00
#
_symmetry.space_group_name_H-M   'P 1'
#
loop_
_entity.id
_entity.type
_entity.pdbx_description
1 polymer ?
#
loop_
_entity_poly.entity_id
_entity_poly.type
_entity_poly.pdbx_seq_one_letter_code
_entity_poly.pdbx_strand_id
1 'polypeptide(L)'
;MRYLAILLLAPWLLILGWAYWAYPKSLPRTSARRVFDFVMLLLAALASVLCAVMGYEAATVPAPVGEFGPSSGAIWQQVLPALYGYGACIVVLLVAMIVRHMIWRRNRL
;
A
#
# COMPACT_ATOMS: atom_id res chain seq x y z
N MET A 1 -17.70 1.62 9.48
CA MET A 1 -17.24 2.48 8.37
C MET A 1 -16.06 1.79 7.67
N ARG A 2 -16.33 0.95 6.66
CA ARG A 2 -15.33 0.07 6.04
C ARG A 2 -14.10 0.80 5.49
N TYR A 3 -14.25 2.02 5.01
CA TYR A 3 -13.20 2.76 4.32
C TYR A 3 -12.38 3.71 5.21
N LEU A 4 -12.66 3.76 6.51
CA LEU A 4 -12.01 4.71 7.41
C LEU A 4 -10.50 4.45 7.53
N ALA A 5 -10.08 3.18 7.62
CA ALA A 5 -8.67 2.83 7.63
C ALA A 5 -7.93 3.25 6.34
N ILE A 6 -8.59 3.15 5.18
CA ILE A 6 -8.03 3.60 3.90
C ILE A 6 -7.86 5.12 3.92
N LEU A 7 -8.88 5.86 4.39
CA LEU A 7 -8.82 7.31 4.49
C LEU A 7 -7.67 7.78 5.40
N LEU A 8 -7.47 7.12 6.53
CA LEU A 8 -6.38 7.42 7.47
C LEU A 8 -5.01 7.04 6.93
N LEU A 9 -4.92 5.95 6.18
CA LEU A 9 -3.66 5.46 5.61
C LEU A 9 -3.27 6.20 4.31
N ALA A 10 -4.23 6.76 3.58
CA ALA A 10 -4.01 7.38 2.27
C ALA A 10 -2.91 8.45 2.25
N PRO A 11 -2.83 9.41 3.21
CA PRO A 11 -1.74 10.38 3.23
C PRO A 11 -0.36 9.72 3.27
N TRP A 12 -0.22 8.64 4.04
CA TRP A 12 1.02 7.88 4.12
C TRP A 12 1.35 7.14 2.82
N LEU A 13 0.36 6.47 2.21
CA LEU A 13 0.58 5.79 0.92
C LEU A 13 0.96 6.76 -0.20
N LEU A 14 0.39 7.96 -0.21
CA LEU A 14 0.75 9.01 -1.15
C LEU A 14 2.21 9.45 -0.98
N ILE A 15 2.70 9.57 0.25
CA ILE A 15 4.11 9.87 0.53
C ILE A 15 5.02 8.76 -0.02
N LEU A 16 4.65 7.49 0.16
CA LEU A 16 5.43 6.36 -0.38
C LEU A 16 5.42 6.33 -1.91
N GLY A 17 4.26 6.55 -2.53
CA GLY A 17 4.14 6.64 -3.98
C GLY A 17 4.96 7.79 -4.55
N TRP A 18 4.93 8.96 -3.88
CA TRP A 18 5.78 10.09 -4.22
C TRP A 18 7.27 9.75 -4.08
N ALA A 19 7.67 9.11 -2.98
CA ALA A 19 9.06 8.70 -2.75
C ALA A 19 9.54 7.73 -3.83
N TYR A 20 8.73 6.74 -4.19
CA TYR A 20 9.00 5.80 -5.29
C TYR A 20 9.16 6.51 -6.64
N TRP A 21 8.36 7.53 -6.91
CA TRP A 21 8.41 8.29 -8.16
C TRP A 21 9.62 9.24 -8.21
N ALA A 22 9.91 9.90 -7.10
CA ALA A 22 11.00 10.87 -6.99
C ALA A 22 12.39 10.21 -7.05
N TYR A 23 12.52 8.97 -6.59
CA TYR A 23 13.78 8.24 -6.52
C TYR A 23 13.79 6.98 -7.39
N PRO A 24 14.95 6.55 -7.92
CA PRO A 24 16.25 7.19 -7.84
C PRO A 24 16.45 8.26 -8.93
N LYS A 25 17.09 9.38 -8.54
CA LYS A 25 17.44 10.51 -9.43
C LYS A 25 18.53 10.17 -10.45
N SER A 26 19.26 9.07 -10.24
CA SER A 26 20.39 8.66 -11.08
C SER A 26 19.99 7.96 -12.37
N LEU A 27 18.77 7.41 -12.48
CA LEU A 27 18.31 6.66 -13.66
C LEU A 27 17.77 7.62 -14.74
N PRO A 28 17.96 7.31 -16.04
CA PRO A 28 17.45 8.13 -17.15
C PRO A 28 15.92 8.23 -17.12
N ARG A 29 15.40 9.42 -17.44
CA ARG A 29 13.96 9.75 -17.42
C ARG A 29 13.31 9.52 -18.80
N THR A 30 13.38 8.29 -19.29
CA THR A 30 12.74 7.87 -20.56
C THR A 30 11.21 7.80 -20.44
N SER A 31 10.48 7.98 -21.55
CA SER A 31 9.01 7.85 -21.58
C SER A 31 8.53 6.47 -21.16
N ALA A 32 9.24 5.41 -21.57
CA ALA A 32 8.94 4.03 -21.17
C ALA A 32 8.99 3.83 -19.63
N ARG A 33 9.98 4.42 -18.96
CA ARG A 33 10.07 4.41 -17.49
C ARG A 33 8.89 5.12 -16.84
N ARG A 34 8.44 6.26 -17.37
CA ARG A 34 7.29 6.99 -16.79
C ARG A 34 6.01 6.19 -16.87
N VAL A 35 5.76 5.52 -18.00
CA VAL A 35 4.59 4.64 -18.16
C VAL A 35 4.68 3.47 -17.17
N PHE A 36 5.86 2.83 -17.07
CA PHE A 36 6.08 1.76 -16.09
C PHE A 36 5.82 2.23 -14.65
N ASP A 37 6.43 3.34 -14.24
CA ASP A 37 6.25 3.90 -12.89
C ASP A 37 4.77 4.23 -12.63
N PHE A 38 4.03 4.74 -13.63
CA PHE A 38 2.61 5.06 -13.49
C PHE A 38 1.76 3.81 -13.29
N VAL A 39 1.99 2.77 -14.10
CA VAL A 39 1.30 1.48 -13.97
C VAL A 39 1.59 0.85 -12.61
N MET A 40 2.84 0.89 -12.14
CA MET A 40 3.20 0.34 -10.82
C MET A 40 2.57 1.12 -9.66
N LEU A 41 2.48 2.44 -9.74
CA LEU A 41 1.75 3.24 -8.75
C LEU A 41 0.25 2.93 -8.74
N LEU A 42 -0.36 2.77 -9.92
CA LEU A 42 -1.77 2.39 -10.04
C LEU A 42 -2.01 1.00 -9.44
N LEU A 43 -1.14 0.03 -9.74
CA LEU A 43 -1.20 -1.30 -9.15
C LEU A 43 -1.03 -1.27 -7.63
N ALA A 44 -0.10 -0.45 -7.12
CA ALA A 44 0.10 -0.30 -5.68
C ALA A 44 -1.17 0.26 -5.00
N ALA A 45 -1.81 1.26 -5.61
CA ALA A 45 -3.06 1.83 -5.10
C ALA A 45 -4.19 0.80 -5.10
N LEU A 46 -4.40 0.08 -6.20
CA LEU A 46 -5.44 -0.96 -6.31
C LEU A 46 -5.20 -2.10 -5.33
N ALA A 47 -3.97 -2.62 -5.24
CA ALA A 47 -3.61 -3.67 -4.30
C ALA A 47 -3.84 -3.23 -2.85
N SER A 48 -3.48 -2.00 -2.50
CA SER A 48 -3.71 -1.45 -1.17
C SER A 48 -5.19 -1.42 -0.81
N VAL A 49 -6.06 -0.98 -1.72
CA VAL A 49 -7.51 -0.93 -1.49
C VAL A 49 -8.09 -2.33 -1.36
N LEU A 50 -7.74 -3.24 -2.27
CA LEU A 50 -8.25 -4.62 -2.26
C LEU A 50 -7.82 -5.35 -0.98
N CYS A 51 -6.54 -5.27 -0.61
CA CYS A 51 -6.04 -5.90 0.60
C CYS A 51 -6.62 -5.25 1.87
N ALA A 52 -6.80 -3.93 1.90
CA ALA A 52 -7.45 -3.26 3.04
C ALA A 52 -8.91 -3.73 3.21
N VAL A 53 -9.66 -3.87 2.12
CA VAL A 53 -11.02 -4.42 2.17
C VAL A 53 -10.99 -5.86 2.67
N MET A 54 -10.10 -6.71 2.15
CA MET A 54 -9.94 -8.08 2.64
C MET A 54 -9.59 -8.13 4.14
N GLY A 55 -8.71 -7.24 4.61
CA GLY A 55 -8.35 -7.13 6.03
C GLY A 55 -9.52 -6.68 6.91
N TYR A 56 -10.46 -5.90 6.38
CA TYR A 56 -11.68 -5.51 7.08
C TYR A 56 -12.62 -6.71 7.24
N GLU A 57 -12.87 -7.43 6.15
CA GLU A 57 -13.77 -8.60 6.15
C GLU A 57 -13.18 -9.77 6.98
N ALA A 58 -11.85 -9.88 7.06
CA ALA A 58 -11.16 -10.88 7.89
C ALA A 58 -11.15 -10.53 9.39
N ALA A 59 -11.41 -9.28 9.77
CA ALA A 59 -11.35 -8.85 11.15
C ALA A 59 -12.55 -9.36 11.96
N THR A 60 -12.39 -10.49 12.64
CA THR A 60 -13.39 -11.02 13.58
C THR A 60 -13.43 -10.17 14.84
N VAL A 61 -14.58 -9.55 15.14
CA VAL A 61 -14.81 -8.89 16.44
C VAL A 61 -15.43 -9.92 17.37
N PRO A 62 -14.76 -10.30 18.48
CA PRO A 62 -15.39 -11.12 19.50
C PRO A 62 -16.66 -10.43 20.00
N ALA A 63 -17.74 -11.20 20.20
CA ALA A 63 -18.97 -10.70 20.81
C ALA A 63 -18.64 -9.98 22.15
N PRO A 64 -19.43 -8.97 22.57
CA PRO A 64 -19.11 -8.19 23.75
C PRO A 64 -18.98 -9.10 24.97
N VAL A 65 -17.77 -9.25 25.51
CA VAL A 65 -17.53 -9.97 26.77
C VAL A 65 -17.44 -8.94 27.87
N GLY A 66 -18.58 -8.61 28.48
CA GLY A 66 -18.66 -7.89 29.76
C GLY A 66 -19.49 -6.59 29.76
N GLU A 67 -20.12 -6.31 30.90
CA GLU A 67 -20.88 -5.09 31.23
C GLU A 67 -20.05 -3.80 31.21
N PHE A 68 -18.72 -3.88 31.16
CA PHE A 68 -17.80 -2.74 31.30
C PHE A 68 -17.09 -2.42 29.98
N GLY A 69 -17.78 -1.69 29.10
CA GLY A 69 -17.18 -0.96 27.98
C GLY A 69 -17.04 -1.72 26.65
N PRO A 70 -16.87 -1.01 25.50
CA PRO A 70 -16.73 -1.64 24.20
C PRO A 70 -15.51 -2.56 24.20
N SER A 71 -15.71 -3.83 23.85
CA SER A 71 -14.60 -4.79 23.76
C SER A 71 -13.49 -4.22 22.88
N SER A 72 -12.28 -4.13 23.42
CA SER A 72 -11.10 -3.58 22.73
C SER A 72 -10.79 -4.29 21.40
N GLY A 73 -11.45 -5.42 21.11
CA GLY A 73 -11.45 -6.09 19.81
C GLY A 73 -11.96 -5.25 18.63
N ALA A 74 -12.83 -4.26 18.86
CA ALA A 74 -13.41 -3.44 17.79
C ALA A 74 -12.34 -2.60 17.04
N ILE A 75 -11.23 -2.25 17.68
CA ILE A 75 -10.13 -1.49 17.03
C ILE A 75 -9.44 -2.29 15.92
N TRP A 76 -9.44 -3.62 16.01
CA TRP A 76 -8.80 -4.49 15.03
C TRP A 76 -9.47 -4.44 13.66
N GLN A 77 -10.75 -4.06 13.58
CA GLN A 77 -11.42 -3.75 12.32
C GLN A 77 -10.84 -2.53 11.60
N GLN A 78 -10.01 -1.72 12.24
CA GLN A 78 -9.30 -0.61 11.58
C GLN A 78 -7.82 -0.91 11.40
N VAL A 79 -7.22 -1.59 12.38
CA VAL A 79 -5.79 -1.95 12.34
C VAL A 79 -5.49 -2.98 11.24
N LEU A 80 -6.29 -4.06 11.11
CA LEU A 80 -6.06 -5.08 10.09
C LEU A 80 -6.14 -4.54 8.65
N PRO A 81 -7.19 -3.79 8.25
CA PRO A 81 -7.21 -3.15 6.94
C PRO A 81 -5.97 -2.29 6.67
N ALA A 82 -5.53 -1.51 7.66
CA ALA A 82 -4.39 -0.62 7.51
C ALA A 82 -3.10 -1.41 7.27
N LEU A 83 -2.87 -2.49 8.03
CA LEU A 83 -1.72 -3.37 7.87
C LEU A 83 -1.71 -4.07 6.50
N TYR A 84 -2.86 -4.60 6.08
CA TYR A 84 -2.98 -5.27 4.79
C TYR A 84 -2.77 -4.31 3.62
N GLY A 85 -3.40 -3.13 3.66
CA GLY A 85 -3.23 -2.11 2.63
C GLY A 85 -1.79 -1.60 2.54
N TYR A 86 -1.16 -1.33 3.68
CA TYR A 86 0.23 -0.88 3.75
C TYR A 86 1.21 -1.94 3.24
N GLY A 87 1.05 -3.20 3.70
CA GLY A 87 1.88 -4.31 3.25
C GLY A 87 1.79 -4.53 1.74
N ALA A 88 0.58 -4.50 1.19
CA ALA A 88 0.36 -4.63 -0.25
C ALA A 88 1.05 -3.51 -1.04
N CYS A 89 0.93 -2.26 -0.57
CA CYS A 89 1.63 -1.12 -1.16
C CYS A 89 3.14 -1.35 -1.21
N ILE A 90 3.76 -1.70 -0.07
CA ILE A 90 5.20 -1.92 0.03
C ILE A 90 5.65 -3.02 -0.93
N VAL A 91 4.96 -4.16 -0.95
CA VAL A 91 5.34 -5.29 -1.80
C VAL A 91 5.36 -4.86 -3.27
N VAL A 92 4.31 -4.17 -3.74
CA VAL A 92 4.26 -3.68 -5.12
C VAL A 92 5.39 -2.69 -5.40
N LEU A 93 5.61 -1.70 -4.53
CA LEU A 93 6.65 -0.68 -4.73
C LEU A 93 8.07 -1.29 -4.70
N LEU A 94 8.33 -2.28 -3.85
CA LEU A 94 9.60 -2.98 -3.80
C LEU A 94 9.84 -3.80 -5.07
N VAL A 95 8.85 -4.57 -5.51
CA VAL A 95 8.93 -5.32 -6.77
C VAL A 95 9.17 -4.37 -7.94
N ALA A 96 8.40 -3.28 -8.01
CA ALA A 96 8.56 -2.25 -9.02
C ALA A 96 9.98 -1.66 -9.01
N MET A 97 10.53 -1.37 -7.82
CA MET A 97 11.88 -0.84 -7.68
C MET A 97 12.95 -1.81 -8.19
N ILE A 98 12.84 -3.10 -7.86
CA ILE A 98 13.77 -4.14 -8.30
C ILE A 98 13.70 -4.29 -9.82
N VAL A 99 12.50 -4.46 -10.38
CA VAL A 99 12.28 -4.62 -11.83
C VAL A 99 12.80 -3.40 -12.59
N ARG A 100 12.49 -2.19 -12.11
CA ARG A 100 12.98 -0.94 -12.70
C ARG A 100 14.50 -0.87 -12.69
N HIS A 101 15.14 -1.26 -11.59
CA HIS A 101 16.60 -1.27 -11.50
C HIS A 101 17.22 -2.28 -12.47
N MET A 102 16.66 -3.49 -12.58
CA MET A 102 17.16 -4.54 -13.48
C MET A 102 17.10 -4.12 -14.96
N ILE A 103 15.98 -3.53 -15.39
CA ILE A 103 15.78 -3.15 -16.80
C ILE A 103 16.67 -1.95 -17.19
N TRP A 104 16.69 -0.88 -16.39
CA TRP A 104 17.37 0.37 -16.76
C TRP A 104 18.83 0.48 -16.30
N ARG A 105 19.30 -0.38 -15.38
CA ARG A 105 20.74 -0.46 -15.07
C ARG A 105 21.52 -1.14 -16.20
N ARG A 106 20.89 -2.09 -16.91
CA ARG A 106 21.53 -2.86 -17.98
C ARG A 106 21.87 -2.01 -19.21
N ASN A 107 21.14 -0.91 -19.44
CA ASN A 107 21.37 0.01 -20.56
C ASN A 107 22.49 1.05 -20.30
N ARG A 108 23.32 0.85 -19.28
CA ARG A 108 24.49 1.71 -18.96
C ARG A 108 25.84 1.01 -19.14
N LEU A 109 25.85 -0.23 -19.59
CA LEU A 109 27.04 -0.97 -20.05
C LEU A 109 26.96 -1.06 -21.58
#